data_AF-A0A4Q3YF16-F1
#
_entry.id   AF-A0A4Q3YF16-F1
#
_cell.length_a   1.000
_cell.length_b   1.000
_cell.length_c   1.000
_cell.angle_alpha   90.00
_cell.angle_beta   90.00
_cell.angle_gamma   90.00
#
_symmetry.space_group_name_H-M   'P 1'
#
loop_
_entity.id
_entity.type
_entity.pdbx_description
1 polymer ?
#
loop_
_entity_poly.entity_id
_entity_poly.type
_entity_poly.pdbx_seq_one_letter_code
_entity_poly.pdbx_strand_id
1 'polypeptide(L)' 'MVGGGTTLAADPYPWPFDGDWGPHNTALVVIDMQTDFCAPGGYVDSMG' A
#
# COMPACT_ATOMS: atom_id res chain seq x y z
N MET A 1 7.34 10.11 -17.81
CA MET A 1 5.88 9.93 -17.67
C MET A 1 5.35 9.31 -18.95
N VAL A 2 4.65 8.19 -18.86
CA VAL A 2 3.99 7.58 -20.02
C VAL A 2 2.84 8.49 -20.44
N GLY A 3 2.84 8.95 -21.69
CA GLY A 3 1.81 9.86 -22.20
C GLY A 3 0.43 9.20 -22.16
N GLY A 4 -0.52 9.82 -21.45
CA GLY A 4 -1.89 9.31 -21.28
C GLY A 4 -2.07 8.24 -20.19
N GLY A 5 -1.01 7.82 -19.50
CA GLY A 5 -1.09 6.87 -18.38
C GLY A 5 -1.67 7.49 -17.11
N THR A 6 -2.29 6.66 -16.27
CA THR A 6 -2.77 7.04 -14.93
C THR A 6 -1.73 6.65 -13.89
N THR A 7 -1.23 7.62 -13.13
CA THR A 7 -0.17 7.41 -12.12
C THR A 7 -0.47 8.17 -10.84
N LEU A 8 0.05 7.69 -9.71
CA LEU A 8 0.10 8.43 -8.44
C LEU A 8 1.48 9.06 -8.24
N ALA A 9 1.54 10.22 -7.57
CA ALA A 9 2.81 10.76 -7.07
C ALA A 9 3.42 9.79 -6.05
N ALA A 10 4.66 9.37 -6.30
CA ALA A 10 5.45 8.49 -5.45
C ALA A 10 6.95 8.81 -5.62
N ASP A 11 7.78 8.26 -4.74
CA ASP A 11 9.23 8.42 -4.74
C ASP A 11 9.88 7.07 -5.08
N PRO A 12 10.79 6.99 -6.07
CA PRO A 12 11.44 8.08 -6.80
C PRO A 12 10.78 8.48 -8.12
N TYR A 13 9.65 7.88 -8.46
CA TYR A 13 8.92 8.20 -9.68
C TYR A 13 7.41 7.96 -9.49
N PRO A 14 6.56 8.62 -10.30
CA PRO A 14 5.12 8.37 -10.26
C PRO A 14 4.78 6.92 -10.64
N TRP A 15 4.11 6.21 -9.73
CA TRP A 15 3.80 4.79 -9.87
C TRP A 15 2.43 4.58 -10.56
N PRO A 16 2.21 3.51 -11.35
CA PRO A 16 3.17 2.48 -11.76
C PRO A 16 4.06 2.94 -12.94
N PHE A 17 5.10 2.18 -13.22
CA PHE A 17 6.11 2.55 -14.22
C PHE A 17 5.56 2.67 -15.65
N ASP A 18 4.50 1.92 -15.97
CA ASP A 18 3.83 1.88 -17.28
C ASP A 18 2.56 2.74 -17.35
N GLY A 19 2.07 3.24 -16.20
CA GLY A 19 0.84 4.03 -16.11
C GLY A 19 -0.46 3.26 -16.33
N ASP A 20 -0.43 1.92 -16.38
CA ASP A 20 -1.63 1.08 -16.48
C ASP A 20 -2.22 0.82 -15.09
N TRP A 21 -2.83 1.85 -14.50
CA TRP A 21 -3.40 1.76 -13.17
C TRP A 21 -4.94 1.77 -13.20
N GLY A 22 -5.56 0.62 -12.91
CA GLY A 22 -7.01 0.50 -12.88
C GLY A 22 -7.54 -0.54 -11.88
N PRO A 23 -8.85 -0.53 -11.56
CA PRO A 23 -9.45 -1.47 -10.60
C PRO A 23 -9.42 -2.93 -11.05
N HIS A 24 -9.30 -3.17 -12.36
CA HIS A 24 -9.32 -4.52 -12.94
C HIS A 24 -7.97 -5.23 -12.88
N ASN A 25 -6.87 -4.48 -12.65
CA ASN A 25 -5.50 -5.00 -12.64
C ASN A 25 -4.74 -4.66 -11.34
N THR A 26 -5.39 -4.03 -10.37
CA THR A 26 -4.77 -3.59 -9.10
C THR A 26 -5.62 -3.98 -7.90
N ALA A 27 -4.96 -4.44 -6.83
CA ALA A 27 -5.61 -4.80 -5.57
C ALA A 27 -5.04 -4.01 -4.39
N LEU A 28 -5.87 -3.75 -3.37
CA LEU A 28 -5.44 -3.22 -2.07
C LEU A 28 -5.18 -4.37 -1.12
N VAL A 29 -3.98 -4.40 -0.52
CA VAL A 29 -3.64 -5.36 0.53
C VAL A 29 -3.53 -4.61 1.85
N VAL A 30 -4.35 -5.01 2.83
CA VAL A 30 -4.26 -4.54 4.21
C VAL A 30 -3.53 -5.59 5.02
N ILE A 31 -2.28 -5.29 5.39
CA ILE A 31 -1.38 -6.24 6.04
C ILE A 31 -1.45 -6.08 7.56
N ASP A 32 -1.58 -7.19 8.26
CA ASP A 32 -1.35 -7.34 9.70
C ASP A 32 -2.12 -6.38 10.62
N MET A 33 -3.34 -5.97 10.23
CA MET A 33 -4.23 -5.14 11.06
C MET A 33 -5.02 -5.94 12.12
N GLN A 34 -4.40 -6.95 12.73
CA GLN A 34 -5.00 -7.75 13.81
C GLN A 34 -4.70 -7.12 15.19
N THR A 35 -5.55 -7.38 16.19
CA THR A 35 -5.42 -6.85 17.56
C THR A 35 -4.03 -7.10 18.16
N ASP A 36 -3.42 -8.24 17.84
CA ASP A 36 -2.10 -8.61 18.31
C ASP A 36 -0.99 -7.63 17.88
N PHE A 37 -1.15 -6.94 16.74
CA PHE A 37 -0.17 -5.96 16.25
C PHE A 37 -0.54 -4.51 16.56
N CYS A 38 -1.82 -4.17 16.64
CA CYS A 38 -2.26 -2.77 16.63
C CYS A 38 -3.01 -2.29 17.87
N ALA A 39 -3.37 -3.17 18.82
CA ALA A 39 -4.14 -2.79 19.99
C ALA A 39 -3.31 -2.81 21.29
N PRO A 40 -3.61 -1.92 22.26
CA PRO A 40 -3.06 -2.02 23.61
C PRO A 40 -3.38 -3.38 24.24
N GLY A 41 -2.39 -3.98 24.90
CA GLY A 41 -2.46 -5.35 25.43
C GLY A 41 -2.35 -6.45 24.37
N GLY A 42 -2.14 -6.12 23.10
CA GLY A 42 -1.81 -7.06 22.03
C GLY A 42 -0.40 -7.62 22.17
N TYR A 43 -0.07 -8.64 21.36
CA TYR A 43 1.25 -9.27 21.37
C TYR A 43 2.41 -8.26 21.26
N VAL A 44 2.36 -7.29 20.33
CA VAL A 44 3.42 -6.30 20.15
C VAL A 44 3.56 -5.34 21.34
N ASP A 45 2.45 -4.95 21.96
CA ASP A 45 2.47 -4.09 23.15
C ASP A 45 3.20 -4.79 24.33
N SER A 46 3.15 -6.12 24.37
CA SER A 46 3.88 -6.92 25.37
C SER A 46 5.36 -7.15 25.06
N MET A 47 5.84 -6.81 23.86
CA MET A 47 7.22 -7.04 23.43
C MET A 47 8.23 -5.97 23.90
N GLY A 48 7.76 -4.86 24.49
CA GLY A 48 8.61 -3.82 25.10
C GLY A 48 8.97 -2.68 24.18
#